data_AF-A0AAV6QUB2-F1
#
_entry.id   AF-A0AAV6QUB2-F1
#
_cell.length_a   1.000
_cell.length_b   1.000
_cell.length_c   1.000
_cell.angle_alpha   90.00
_cell.angle_beta   90.00
_cell.angle_gamma   90.00
#
_symmetry.space_group_name_H-M   'P 1'
#
loop_
_entity.id
_entity.type
_entity.pdbx_description
1 polymer ?
#
loop_
_entity_poly.entity_id
_entity_poly.type
_entity_poly.pdbx_seq_one_letter_code
_entity_poly.pdbx_strand_id
1 'polypeptide(L)'
;MFVVRSSSLSLLLLLLSSISGLVAVATARQSPACPQVIPAALIRDLWNQTSALINKLPKEENSSRRKRLLPKFCTRCPTHAIGWLEVREVIDMYQRSVFSRDFIQKLLPLHYEDLLFRLQFTLQHCVSSVKPSKWFKLIKKLERKMKKRRHESALKAVGEFTYVLRWIDELANI
;
A
#
# COMPACT_ATOMS: atom_id res chain seq x y z
N MET A 1 -24.43 46.77 69.55
CA MET A 1 -23.89 47.95 68.83
C MET A 1 -22.38 47.78 68.82
N PHE A 2 -21.67 47.53 67.73
CA PHE A 2 -21.74 48.12 66.38
C PHE A 2 -21.90 47.06 65.27
N VAL A 3 -22.63 47.44 64.23
CA VAL A 3 -22.66 46.82 62.90
C VAL A 3 -21.67 47.60 62.01
N VAL A 4 -21.36 47.06 60.82
CA VAL A 4 -20.74 47.68 59.61
C VAL A 4 -19.29 47.16 59.43
N ARG A 5 -18.84 46.57 58.31
CA ARG A 5 -19.36 46.47 56.92
C ARG A 5 -18.74 45.26 56.22
N SER A 6 -19.52 44.76 55.27
CA SER A 6 -19.25 43.95 54.10
C SER A 6 -17.83 44.02 53.51
N SER A 7 -17.32 42.88 53.06
CA SER A 7 -16.52 42.75 51.83
C SER A 7 -16.62 41.32 51.29
N SER A 8 -17.67 41.11 50.50
CA SER A 8 -17.78 40.06 49.50
C SER A 8 -16.68 40.22 48.44
N LEU A 9 -16.28 39.09 47.83
CA LEU A 9 -15.36 38.95 46.69
C LEU A 9 -13.86 38.90 47.04
N SER A 10 -13.39 37.78 47.58
CA SER A 10 -12.13 37.17 47.15
C SER A 10 -12.01 35.76 47.71
N LEU A 11 -11.60 34.82 46.85
CA LEU A 11 -11.37 33.39 47.10
C LEU A 11 -12.53 32.43 46.78
N LEU A 12 -13.34 32.81 45.80
CA LEU A 12 -14.02 31.90 44.86
C LEU A 12 -12.98 31.26 43.89
N LEU A 13 -11.86 30.74 44.43
CA LEU A 13 -10.70 30.25 43.66
C LEU A 13 -10.05 28.97 44.23
N LEU A 14 -10.71 28.26 45.16
CA LEU A 14 -10.24 26.97 45.68
C LEU A 14 -11.17 25.80 45.37
N LEU A 15 -12.16 25.99 44.48
CA LEU A 15 -13.15 24.99 44.07
C LEU A 15 -12.82 24.26 42.76
N LEU A 16 -11.57 24.27 42.29
CA LEU A 16 -11.20 23.69 40.98
C LEU A 16 -9.91 22.85 40.99
N SER A 17 -9.66 22.06 42.02
CA SER A 17 -8.58 21.06 42.02
C SER A 17 -9.04 19.61 42.03
N SER A 18 -10.23 19.32 41.53
CA SER A 18 -10.59 18.00 41.01
C SER A 18 -10.26 17.92 39.52
N ILE A 19 -8.97 18.08 39.19
CA ILE A 19 -8.46 17.63 37.90
C ILE A 19 -8.40 16.11 38.00
N SER A 20 -9.55 15.50 37.69
CA SER A 20 -9.64 14.11 37.30
C SER A 20 -8.51 13.83 36.34
N GLY A 21 -7.57 12.98 36.76
CA GLY A 21 -6.58 12.41 35.87
C GLY A 21 -7.34 11.67 34.78
N LEU A 22 -7.59 12.36 33.66
CA LEU A 22 -7.95 11.73 32.42
C LEU A 22 -6.73 10.88 32.05
N VAL A 23 -6.77 9.62 32.47
CA VAL A 23 -6.01 8.57 31.80
C VAL A 23 -6.64 8.50 30.42
N ALA A 24 -6.15 9.34 29.50
CA ALA A 24 -6.30 9.11 28.09
C ALA A 24 -5.58 7.78 27.82
N VAL A 25 -6.32 6.68 27.95
CA VAL A 25 -5.92 5.41 27.35
C VAL A 25 -5.84 5.72 25.86
N ALA A 26 -4.63 6.02 25.40
CA ALA A 26 -4.30 6.00 24.00
C ALA A 26 -4.55 4.56 23.57
N THR A 27 -5.77 4.25 23.14
CA THR A 27 -6.03 3.09 22.33
C THR A 27 -5.13 3.28 21.11
N ALA A 28 -3.96 2.65 21.10
CA ALA A 28 -3.21 2.46 19.89
C ALA A 28 -4.21 1.84 18.93
N ARG A 29 -4.75 2.64 18.00
CA ARG A 29 -5.65 2.14 16.96
C ARG A 29 -4.83 1.08 16.24
N GLN A 30 -5.10 -0.18 16.56
CA GLN A 30 -4.48 -1.29 15.86
C GLN A 30 -4.90 -1.11 14.40
N SER A 31 -3.91 -0.87 13.53
CA SER A 31 -4.18 -0.78 12.11
C SER A 31 -4.95 -2.03 11.70
N PRO A 32 -6.10 -1.89 11.01
CA PRO A 32 -6.92 -3.03 10.66
C PRO A 32 -6.09 -4.01 9.82
N ALA A 33 -6.29 -5.31 10.05
CA ALA A 33 -5.56 -6.35 9.32
C ALA A 33 -5.86 -6.23 7.82
N CYS A 34 -4.82 -6.17 6.97
CA CYS A 34 -4.98 -5.96 5.53
C CYS A 34 -6.04 -6.85 4.83
N PRO A 35 -6.18 -8.15 5.15
CA PRO A 35 -7.22 -8.99 4.54
C PRO A 35 -8.64 -8.45 4.70
N GLN A 36 -8.93 -7.75 5.81
CA GLN A 36 -10.26 -7.24 6.11
C GLN A 36 -10.57 -5.93 5.39
N VAL A 37 -9.55 -5.20 4.94
CA VAL A 37 -9.69 -3.85 4.38
C VAL A 37 -9.66 -3.85 2.86
N ILE A 38 -8.96 -4.80 2.24
CA ILE A 38 -8.85 -4.90 0.79
C ILE A 38 -10.14 -5.48 0.21
N PRO A 39 -10.95 -4.70 -0.52
CA PRO A 39 -12.21 -5.21 -1.05
C PRO A 39 -11.93 -6.26 -2.13
N ALA A 40 -12.54 -7.44 -2.04
CA ALA A 40 -12.37 -8.49 -3.06
C ALA A 40 -12.76 -7.99 -4.47
N ALA A 41 -13.78 -7.12 -4.55
CA ALA A 41 -14.18 -6.48 -5.80
C ALA A 41 -13.04 -5.64 -6.41
N LEU A 42 -12.25 -4.92 -5.60
CA LEU A 42 -11.13 -4.12 -6.08
C LEU A 42 -10.05 -4.98 -6.75
N ILE A 43 -9.73 -6.13 -6.16
CA ILE A 43 -8.73 -7.06 -6.72
C ILE A 43 -9.25 -7.70 -8.00
N ARG A 44 -10.53 -8.09 -8.04
CA ARG A 44 -11.18 -8.64 -9.24
C ARG A 44 -11.21 -7.62 -10.38
N ASP A 45 -11.56 -6.37 -10.09
CA ASP A 45 -11.62 -5.30 -11.11
C ASP A 45 -10.22 -5.00 -11.65
N LEU A 46 -9.21 -4.90 -10.79
CA LEU A 46 -7.81 -4.79 -11.20
C LEU A 46 -7.40 -5.98 -12.07
N TRP A 47 -7.76 -7.20 -11.70
CA TRP A 47 -7.43 -8.40 -12.47
C TRP A 47 -8.00 -8.36 -13.87
N ASN A 48 -9.28 -8.00 -14.00
CA ASN A 48 -9.97 -7.90 -15.27
C ASN A 48 -9.33 -6.83 -16.16
N GLN A 49 -9.05 -5.65 -15.60
CA GLN A 49 -8.44 -4.55 -16.34
C GLN A 49 -6.98 -4.84 -16.71
N THR A 50 -6.19 -5.46 -15.83
CA THR A 50 -4.82 -5.89 -16.14
C THR A 50 -4.83 -6.93 -17.25
N SER A 51 -5.76 -7.88 -17.23
CA SER A 51 -5.91 -8.89 -18.29
C SER A 51 -6.23 -8.24 -19.64
N ALA A 52 -7.15 -7.27 -19.65
CA ALA A 52 -7.47 -6.49 -20.84
C ALA A 52 -6.28 -5.66 -21.35
N LEU A 53 -5.51 -5.05 -20.45
CA LEU A 53 -4.29 -4.32 -20.79
C LEU A 53 -3.23 -5.24 -21.42
N ILE A 54 -2.99 -6.41 -20.83
CA ILE A 54 -2.03 -7.41 -21.34
C ILE A 54 -2.37 -7.83 -22.76
N ASN A 55 -3.67 -8.05 -23.05
CA ASN A 55 -4.14 -8.44 -24.37
C ASN A 55 -3.91 -7.35 -25.44
N LYS A 56 -3.77 -6.08 -25.03
CA LYS A 56 -3.48 -4.95 -25.93
C LYS A 56 -1.98 -4.68 -26.09
N LEU A 57 -1.12 -5.29 -25.29
CA LEU A 57 0.32 -5.05 -25.40
C LEU A 57 0.85 -5.62 -26.72
N PRO A 58 1.81 -4.94 -27.37
CA PRO A 58 2.48 -5.49 -28.54
C PRO A 58 3.14 -6.82 -28.15
N LYS A 59 2.95 -7.85 -28.99
CA LYS A 59 3.50 -9.18 -28.75
C LYS A 59 5.03 -9.11 -28.85
N GLU A 60 5.73 -9.36 -27.75
CA GLU A 60 7.21 -9.42 -27.77
C GLU A 60 7.68 -10.58 -28.66
N GLU A 61 8.58 -10.28 -29.60
CA GLU A 61 9.34 -11.26 -30.38
C GLU A 61 10.29 -12.05 -29.45
N ASN A 62 9.82 -13.23 -29.04
CA ASN A 62 10.49 -14.49 -28.69
C ASN A 62 11.75 -14.54 -27.78
N SER A 63 12.49 -13.45 -27.53
CA SER A 63 13.80 -13.48 -26.85
C SER A 63 13.76 -13.02 -25.38
N SER A 64 12.81 -12.17 -25.01
CA SER A 64 12.62 -11.67 -23.63
C SER A 64 11.79 -12.61 -22.75
N ARG A 65 10.97 -13.50 -23.34
CA ARG A 65 9.93 -14.26 -22.61
C ARG A 65 10.47 -15.14 -21.48
N ARG A 66 11.67 -15.69 -21.61
CA ARG A 66 12.16 -16.78 -20.73
C ARG A 66 12.60 -16.33 -19.31
N LYS A 67 13.05 -15.09 -19.11
CA LYS A 67 13.61 -14.68 -17.80
C LYS A 67 12.70 -13.72 -17.03
N ARG A 68 12.03 -14.22 -15.98
CA ARG A 68 11.14 -13.43 -15.10
C ARG A 68 11.83 -12.15 -14.59
N LEU A 69 11.14 -11.02 -14.61
CA LEU A 69 11.62 -9.76 -14.03
C LEU A 69 11.42 -9.77 -12.52
N LEU A 70 10.21 -10.09 -12.07
CA LEU A 70 9.88 -10.21 -10.68
C LEU A 70 10.62 -11.41 -10.05
N PRO A 71 11.10 -11.26 -8.81
CA PRO A 71 11.59 -12.39 -8.03
C PRO A 71 10.51 -13.47 -7.89
N LYS A 72 10.94 -14.72 -7.69
CA LYS A 72 10.05 -15.82 -7.29
C LYS A 72 9.73 -15.73 -5.80
N PHE A 73 9.14 -14.60 -5.40
CA PHE A 73 8.54 -14.49 -4.08
C PHE A 73 7.41 -15.49 -3.95
N CYS A 74 7.16 -15.91 -2.72
CA CYS A 74 5.94 -16.63 -2.41
C CYS A 74 5.44 -16.23 -1.02
N THR A 75 4.16 -16.46 -0.79
CA THR A 75 3.43 -16.00 0.41
C THR A 75 3.40 -17.06 1.52
N ARG A 76 3.70 -18.33 1.18
CA ARG A 76 3.56 -19.51 2.07
C ARG A 76 4.82 -20.37 2.22
N CYS A 77 5.98 -19.91 1.75
CA CYS A 77 7.22 -20.71 1.72
C CYS A 77 8.19 -20.29 2.82
N PRO A 78 9.03 -21.23 3.30
CA PRO A 78 10.06 -20.93 4.31
C PRO A 78 11.15 -20.01 3.77
N THR A 79 11.43 -20.06 2.46
CA THR A 79 12.41 -19.20 1.80
C THR A 79 11.71 -18.26 0.82
N HIS A 80 12.08 -16.98 0.80
CA HIS A 80 11.48 -15.97 -0.10
C HIS A 80 10.04 -15.57 0.24
N ALA A 81 9.63 -15.74 1.51
CA ALA A 81 8.38 -15.23 2.06
C ALA A 81 8.28 -13.70 1.88
N ILE A 82 7.15 -13.25 1.33
CA ILE A 82 6.75 -11.84 1.30
C ILE A 82 5.45 -11.64 2.07
N GLY A 83 5.31 -10.47 2.70
CA GLY A 83 4.08 -10.05 3.36
C GLY A 83 3.50 -8.79 2.72
N TRP A 84 2.48 -8.24 3.40
CA TRP A 84 1.77 -7.04 2.96
C TRP A 84 2.69 -5.82 2.75
N LEU A 85 3.76 -5.70 3.54
CA LEU A 85 4.72 -4.60 3.42
C LEU A 85 5.50 -4.65 2.11
N GLU A 86 6.01 -5.83 1.74
CA GLU A 86 6.71 -6.02 0.47
C GLU A 86 5.77 -5.83 -0.71
N VAL A 87 4.53 -6.32 -0.61
CA VAL A 87 3.51 -6.12 -1.65
C VAL A 87 3.22 -4.64 -1.86
N ARG A 88 3.02 -3.86 -0.78
CA ARG A 88 2.86 -2.40 -0.86
C ARG A 88 4.02 -1.74 -1.59
N GLU A 89 5.26 -2.10 -1.24
CA GLU A 89 6.45 -1.54 -1.88
C GLU A 89 6.54 -1.93 -3.37
N VAL A 90 6.13 -3.15 -3.73
CA VAL A 90 6.06 -3.58 -5.14
C VAL A 90 5.00 -2.77 -5.90
N ILE A 91 3.80 -2.58 -5.34
CA ILE A 91 2.74 -1.76 -5.97
C ILE A 91 3.22 -0.33 -6.21
N ASP A 92 3.82 0.28 -5.18
CA ASP A 92 4.37 1.64 -5.27
C ASP A 92 5.47 1.75 -6.35
N MET A 93 6.37 0.78 -6.40
CA MET A 93 7.41 0.69 -7.43
C MET A 93 6.82 0.57 -8.84
N TYR A 94 5.75 -0.21 -9.02
CA TYR A 94 5.04 -0.36 -10.29
C TYR A 94 4.38 0.96 -10.73
N GLN A 95 3.67 1.64 -9.83
CA GLN A 95 3.08 2.95 -10.12
C GLN A 95 4.15 3.96 -10.55
N ARG A 96 5.25 4.07 -9.79
CA ARG A 96 6.31 5.06 -10.04
C ARG A 96 7.20 4.75 -11.25
N SER A 97 7.32 3.50 -11.68
CA SER A 97 8.37 3.09 -12.65
C SER A 97 7.87 2.39 -13.90
N VAL A 98 6.64 1.87 -13.86
CA VAL A 98 6.02 1.11 -14.96
C VAL A 98 4.80 1.85 -15.47
N PHE A 99 3.81 2.09 -14.61
CA PHE A 99 2.55 2.71 -15.02
C PHE A 99 2.65 4.22 -15.25
N SER A 100 3.65 4.88 -14.66
CA SER A 100 3.97 6.30 -14.91
C SER A 100 4.60 6.58 -16.28
N ARG A 101 4.91 5.55 -17.09
CA ARG A 101 5.52 5.76 -18.40
C ARG A 101 4.47 6.18 -19.41
N ASP A 102 4.75 7.24 -20.17
CA ASP A 102 3.82 7.83 -21.15
C ASP A 102 3.19 6.80 -22.10
N PHE A 103 3.99 5.87 -22.64
CA PHE A 103 3.46 4.86 -23.56
C PHE A 103 2.60 3.80 -22.88
N ILE A 104 2.81 3.54 -21.58
CA ILE A 104 1.94 2.66 -20.80
C ILE A 104 0.66 3.41 -20.43
N GLN A 105 0.75 4.67 -19.99
CA GLN A 105 -0.41 5.51 -19.67
C GLN A 105 -1.41 5.59 -20.82
N LYS A 106 -0.92 5.74 -22.05
CA LYS A 106 -1.76 5.74 -23.27
C LYS A 106 -2.50 4.41 -23.52
N LEU A 107 -2.07 3.32 -22.91
CA LEU A 107 -2.66 1.98 -23.05
C LEU A 107 -3.57 1.62 -21.87
N LEU A 108 -3.48 2.35 -20.75
CA LEU A 108 -4.22 2.03 -19.53
C LEU A 108 -5.74 2.07 -19.79
N PRO A 109 -6.48 1.06 -19.31
CA PRO A 109 -7.94 1.12 -19.34
C PRO A 109 -8.49 2.30 -18.54
N LEU A 110 -9.72 2.70 -18.84
CA LEU A 110 -10.43 3.71 -18.09
C LEU A 110 -10.46 3.34 -16.59
N HIS A 111 -10.22 4.31 -15.72
CA HIS A 111 -10.17 4.17 -14.26
C HIS A 111 -9.06 3.25 -13.69
N TYR A 112 -8.11 2.78 -14.50
CA TYR A 112 -7.03 1.92 -14.01
C TYR A 112 -6.19 2.58 -12.91
N GLU A 113 -5.91 3.88 -13.06
CA GLU A 113 -5.16 4.65 -12.06
C GLU A 113 -5.92 4.79 -10.73
N ASP A 114 -7.25 4.97 -10.79
CA ASP A 114 -8.11 5.01 -9.59
C ASP A 114 -8.07 3.68 -8.84
N LEU A 115 -8.17 2.56 -9.56
CA LEU A 115 -8.07 1.22 -8.96
C LEU A 115 -6.71 1.00 -8.28
N LEU A 116 -5.61 1.40 -8.93
CA LEU A 116 -4.27 1.33 -8.34
C LEU A 116 -4.13 2.24 -7.11
N PHE A 117 -4.64 3.46 -7.20
CA PHE A 117 -4.62 4.42 -6.09
C PHE A 117 -5.38 3.89 -4.88
N ARG A 118 -6.59 3.38 -5.07
CA ARG A 118 -7.40 2.78 -3.99
C ARG A 118 -6.70 1.58 -3.35
N LEU A 119 -6.06 0.74 -4.15
CA LEU A 119 -5.27 -0.39 -3.63
C LEU A 119 -4.08 0.11 -2.80
N GLN A 120 -3.31 1.07 -3.32
CA GLN A 120 -2.16 1.65 -2.63
C GLN A 120 -2.57 2.31 -1.32
N PHE A 121 -3.64 3.11 -1.33
CA PHE A 121 -4.20 3.77 -0.15
C PHE A 121 -4.60 2.74 0.91
N THR A 122 -5.27 1.67 0.51
CA THR A 122 -5.66 0.57 1.41
C THR A 122 -4.43 -0.10 2.03
N LEU A 123 -3.42 -0.43 1.22
CA LEU A 123 -2.17 -1.04 1.68
C LEU A 123 -1.36 -0.11 2.60
N GLN A 124 -1.38 1.20 2.37
CA GLN A 124 -0.73 2.17 3.26
C GLN A 124 -1.42 2.20 4.63
N HIS A 125 -2.75 2.15 4.65
CA HIS A 125 -3.52 2.18 5.88
C HIS A 125 -3.24 0.94 6.76
N CYS A 126 -3.20 -0.25 6.16
CA CYS A 126 -3.06 -1.50 6.91
C CYS A 126 -1.61 -1.94 7.20
N VAL A 127 -0.59 -1.27 6.63
CA VAL A 127 0.83 -1.62 6.82
C VAL A 127 1.69 -0.45 7.33
N SER A 128 1.09 0.46 8.09
CA SER A 128 1.71 1.72 8.51
C SER A 128 2.79 1.58 9.60
N SER A 129 3.00 0.39 10.19
CA SER A 129 3.84 0.20 11.39
C SER A 129 4.94 -0.88 11.30
N VAL A 130 5.31 -1.35 10.10
CA VAL A 130 6.24 -2.49 9.95
C VAL A 130 7.64 -2.06 9.52
N LYS A 131 8.68 -2.62 10.17
CA LYS A 131 10.09 -2.37 9.82
C LYS A 131 10.44 -2.96 8.43
N PRO A 132 11.22 -2.25 7.59
CA PRO A 132 11.64 -2.76 6.29
C PRO A 132 12.42 -4.07 6.39
N SER A 133 12.08 -5.05 5.54
CA SER A 133 12.79 -6.32 5.47
C SER A 133 13.99 -6.26 4.51
N LYS A 134 14.79 -7.34 4.48
CA LYS A 134 15.87 -7.53 3.50
C LYS A 134 15.38 -7.44 2.04
N TRP A 135 14.10 -7.70 1.79
CA TRP A 135 13.51 -7.66 0.45
C TRP A 135 13.41 -6.25 -0.12
N PHE A 136 13.40 -5.21 0.70
CA PHE A 136 13.39 -3.81 0.24
C PHE A 136 14.61 -3.48 -0.63
N LYS A 137 15.79 -3.99 -0.27
CA LYS A 137 17.01 -3.82 -1.09
C LYS A 137 16.85 -4.48 -2.46
N LEU A 138 16.18 -5.63 -2.50
CA LEU A 138 15.91 -6.37 -3.73
C LEU A 138 14.87 -5.64 -4.60
N ILE A 139 13.80 -5.11 -3.99
CA ILE A 139 12.76 -4.33 -4.69
C ILE A 139 13.35 -3.04 -5.27
N LYS A 140 14.17 -2.31 -4.51
CA LYS A 140 14.91 -1.13 -5.04
C LYS A 140 15.85 -1.48 -6.20
N LYS A 141 16.51 -2.65 -6.14
CA LYS A 141 17.34 -3.13 -7.26
C LYS A 141 16.48 -3.46 -8.48
N LEU A 142 15.28 -3.99 -8.28
CA LEU A 142 14.31 -4.26 -9.34
C LEU A 142 13.81 -2.95 -9.97
N GLU A 143 13.44 -1.96 -9.16
CA GLU A 143 13.03 -0.62 -9.61
C GLU A 143 14.08 -0.02 -10.55
N ARG A 144 15.35 -0.03 -10.14
CA ARG A 144 16.46 0.48 -10.96
C ARG A 144 16.60 -0.28 -12.28
N LYS A 145 16.40 -1.60 -12.28
CA LYS A 145 16.44 -2.42 -13.51
C LYS A 145 15.27 -2.08 -14.44
N MET A 146 14.07 -1.94 -13.89
CA MET A 146 12.89 -1.56 -14.66
C MET A 146 13.10 -0.17 -15.26
N LYS A 147 13.50 0.83 -14.47
CA LYS A 147 13.83 2.19 -14.94
C LYS A 147 14.91 2.21 -16.03
N LYS A 148 16.00 1.46 -15.87
CA LYS A 148 17.13 1.46 -16.82
C LYS A 148 16.81 0.78 -18.15
N ARG A 149 15.91 -0.22 -18.17
CA ARG A 149 15.63 -0.99 -19.38
C ARG A 149 14.55 -0.32 -20.25
N ARG A 150 14.72 -0.48 -21.58
CA ARG A 150 13.88 0.04 -22.66
C ARG A 150 12.41 -0.38 -22.54
N HIS A 151 11.58 0.15 -23.44
CA HIS A 151 10.15 -0.12 -23.66
C HIS A 151 9.71 -1.57 -23.31
N GLU A 152 10.42 -2.58 -23.81
CA GLU A 152 10.20 -4.01 -23.55
C GLU A 152 10.09 -4.37 -22.06
N SER A 153 10.97 -3.83 -21.20
CA SER A 153 10.92 -4.21 -19.78
C SER A 153 9.71 -3.66 -19.05
N ALA A 154 9.13 -2.55 -19.50
CA ALA A 154 7.88 -2.06 -18.93
C ALA A 154 6.71 -2.91 -19.41
N LEU A 155 6.66 -3.25 -20.70
CA LEU A 155 5.63 -4.14 -21.25
C LEU A 155 5.63 -5.49 -20.53
N LYS A 156 6.82 -6.06 -20.37
CA LYS A 156 7.00 -7.28 -19.59
C LYS A 156 6.60 -7.12 -18.13
N ALA A 157 6.96 -6.00 -17.49
CA ALA A 157 6.55 -5.75 -16.11
C ALA A 157 5.03 -5.71 -15.97
N VAL A 158 4.32 -5.05 -16.91
CA VAL A 158 2.85 -5.06 -16.98
C VAL A 158 2.31 -6.48 -17.09
N GLY A 159 2.88 -7.31 -17.97
CA GLY A 159 2.53 -8.73 -18.07
C GLY A 159 2.70 -9.50 -16.75
N GLU A 160 3.77 -9.20 -16.02
CA GLU A 160 4.07 -9.83 -14.74
C GLU A 160 3.28 -9.23 -13.55
N PHE A 161 2.50 -8.15 -13.74
CA PHE A 161 1.71 -7.55 -12.67
C PHE A 161 0.64 -8.50 -12.11
N THR A 162 0.18 -9.45 -12.93
CA THR A 162 -0.71 -10.55 -12.50
C THR A 162 -0.13 -11.38 -11.36
N TYR A 163 1.20 -11.51 -11.26
CA TYR A 163 1.83 -12.17 -10.11
C TYR A 163 1.67 -11.37 -8.82
N VAL A 164 1.69 -10.04 -8.91
CA VAL A 164 1.48 -9.17 -7.74
C VAL A 164 0.04 -9.28 -7.25
N LEU A 165 -0.93 -9.26 -8.17
CA LEU A 165 -2.34 -9.47 -7.84
C LEU A 165 -2.57 -10.86 -7.21
N ARG A 166 -1.88 -11.89 -7.72
CA ARG A 166 -1.93 -13.24 -7.11
C ARG A 166 -1.36 -13.24 -5.69
N TRP A 167 -0.26 -12.55 -5.43
CA TRP A 167 0.29 -12.47 -4.06
C TRP A 167 -0.68 -11.77 -3.11
N ILE A 168 -1.40 -10.75 -3.56
CA ILE A 168 -2.44 -10.08 -2.76
C ILE A 168 -3.57 -11.07 -2.43
N ASP A 169 -4.07 -11.78 -3.43
CA ASP A 169 -5.14 -12.76 -3.26
C ASP A 169 -4.70 -13.90 -2.32
N GLU A 170 -3.49 -14.42 -2.50
CA GLU A 170 -2.92 -15.44 -1.61
C GLU A 170 -2.80 -14.94 -0.17
N LEU A 171 -2.36 -13.69 0.05
CA LEU A 171 -2.24 -13.11 1.40
C LEU A 171 -3.59 -12.79 2.04
N ALA A 172 -4.62 -12.50 1.25
CA ALA A 172 -5.98 -12.21 1.73
C ALA A 172 -6.72 -13.49 2.16
N ASN A 173 -6.34 -14.64 1.61
CA ASN A 173 -6.94 -15.95 1.87
C ASN A 173 -6.06 -16.85 2.77
N ILE A 174 -5.24 -16.27 3.66
CA ILE A 174 -4.45 -16.97 4.69
C ILE A 174 -5.12 -16.81 6.04
#